data_AF-A0A3B9WPH1-F1
#
_entry.id   AF-A0A3B9WPH1-F1
#
_cell.length_a   1.000
_cell.length_b   1.000
_cell.length_c   1.000
_cell.angle_alpha   90.00
_cell.angle_beta   90.00
_cell.angle_gamma   90.00
#
_symmetry.space_group_name_H-M   'P 1'
#
loop_
_entity.id
_entity.type
_entity.pdbx_description
1 polymer ?
#
loop_
_entity_poly.entity_id
_entity_poly.type
_entity_poly.pdbx_seq_one_letter_code
_entity_poly.pdbx_strand_id
1 'polypeptide(L)'
;VLHVDAEAKSLITKQPISTQFIILEHSELATEWEWEDDPECSLIVVENIQEAIALFNQYAPKFIVSVISEDSIELEQVWREADAPFVGNGMTRWVDGQFALNKPELGLSNWQSGRILGRGGILSGDSVFSVRYLVDQSDADLHR
;
A
#
# COMPACT_ATOMS: atom_id res chain seq x y z
N VAL A 1 13.38 -15.88 2.18
CA VAL A 1 14.02 -15.97 0.84
C VAL A 1 14.03 -14.60 0.20
N LEU A 2 15.05 -14.26 -0.61
CA LEU A 2 15.07 -13.02 -1.37
C LEU A 2 14.81 -13.28 -2.86
N HIS A 3 13.77 -12.68 -3.39
CA HIS A 3 13.45 -12.65 -4.82
C HIS A 3 14.07 -11.39 -5.41
N VAL A 4 15.08 -11.53 -6.26
CA VAL A 4 15.95 -10.43 -6.68
C VAL A 4 16.10 -10.35 -8.18
N ASP A 5 16.19 -9.14 -8.71
CA ASP A 5 16.64 -8.95 -10.09
C ASP A 5 18.14 -9.31 -10.23
N ALA A 6 18.63 -9.30 -11.48
CA ALA A 6 20.02 -9.61 -11.77
C ALA A 6 21.01 -8.60 -11.14
N GLU A 7 20.64 -7.33 -11.07
CA GLU A 7 21.49 -6.25 -10.55
C GLU A 7 21.63 -6.34 -9.03
N ALA A 8 20.52 -6.41 -8.30
CA ALA A 8 20.43 -6.63 -6.87
C ALA A 8 21.23 -7.87 -6.47
N LYS A 9 21.06 -9.00 -7.18
CA LYS A 9 21.85 -10.22 -6.91
C LYS A 9 23.36 -9.97 -7.03
N SER A 10 23.79 -9.24 -8.07
CA SER A 10 25.20 -8.94 -8.29
C SER A 10 25.81 -8.07 -7.17
N LEU A 11 25.01 -7.21 -6.56
CA LEU A 11 25.42 -6.32 -5.47
C LEU A 11 25.44 -7.05 -4.12
N ILE A 12 24.42 -7.85 -3.83
CA ILE A 12 24.25 -8.51 -2.52
C ILE A 12 25.23 -9.67 -2.34
N THR A 13 25.51 -10.45 -3.39
CA THR A 13 26.42 -11.62 -3.33
C THR A 13 27.87 -11.27 -3.02
N LYS A 14 28.23 -9.97 -3.03
CA LYS A 14 29.53 -9.48 -2.55
C LYS A 14 29.66 -9.54 -1.02
N GLN A 15 28.56 -9.74 -0.30
CA GLN A 15 28.50 -9.82 1.16
C GLN A 15 28.36 -11.28 1.63
N PRO A 16 28.94 -11.65 2.78
CA PRO A 16 28.88 -13.01 3.31
C PRO A 16 27.53 -13.25 4.02
N ILE A 17 26.45 -13.26 3.27
CA ILE A 17 25.08 -13.42 3.79
C ILE A 17 24.61 -14.85 3.47
N SER A 18 24.15 -15.56 4.50
CA SER A 18 23.49 -16.86 4.33
C SER A 18 22.01 -16.64 4.03
N THR A 19 21.66 -16.45 2.75
CA THR A 19 20.27 -16.35 2.29
C THR A 19 20.09 -17.04 0.93
N GLN A 20 18.89 -17.53 0.68
CA GLN A 20 18.51 -18.08 -0.62
C GLN A 20 18.08 -16.95 -1.56
N PHE A 21 18.61 -16.98 -2.79
CA PHE A 21 18.25 -16.03 -3.84
C PHE A 21 17.48 -16.73 -4.95
N ILE A 22 16.33 -16.17 -5.32
CA ILE A 22 15.54 -16.56 -6.49
C ILE A 22 15.57 -15.37 -7.46
N ILE A 23 15.75 -15.64 -8.75
CA ILE A 23 15.70 -14.56 -9.76
C ILE A 23 14.24 -14.19 -9.98
N LEU A 24 13.98 -12.88 -9.96
CA LEU A 24 12.67 -12.26 -10.14
C LEU A 24 12.68 -11.44 -11.44
N GLU A 25 11.65 -11.59 -12.26
CA GLU A 25 11.31 -10.65 -13.34
C GLU A 25 10.46 -9.50 -12.79
N HIS A 26 10.62 -8.27 -13.29
CA HIS A 26 9.88 -7.11 -12.76
C HIS A 26 8.35 -7.26 -12.80
N SER A 27 7.80 -8.07 -13.72
CA SER A 27 6.37 -8.38 -13.75
C SER A 27 5.87 -9.14 -12.52
N GLU A 28 6.76 -9.78 -11.78
CA GLU A 28 6.46 -10.56 -10.58
C GLU A 28 6.48 -9.70 -9.31
N LEU A 29 6.80 -8.40 -9.40
CA LEU A 29 6.76 -7.44 -8.27
C LEU A 29 5.36 -7.28 -7.64
N ALA A 30 4.31 -7.71 -8.34
CA ALA A 30 2.94 -7.74 -7.83
C ALA A 30 2.69 -8.89 -6.83
N THR A 31 3.62 -9.84 -6.71
CA THR A 31 3.45 -11.02 -5.87
C THR A 31 3.58 -10.63 -4.39
N GLU A 32 2.52 -10.87 -3.63
CA GLU A 32 2.56 -10.82 -2.17
C GLU A 32 3.13 -12.15 -1.65
N TRP A 33 4.26 -12.07 -0.98
CA TRP A 33 4.94 -13.24 -0.44
C TRP A 33 4.48 -13.56 0.97
N GLU A 34 4.65 -14.82 1.37
CA GLU A 34 4.43 -15.21 2.75
C GLU A 34 5.50 -14.60 3.68
N TRP A 35 5.08 -14.24 4.88
CA TRP A 35 5.89 -13.66 5.94
C TRP A 35 5.91 -14.48 7.24
N GLU A 36 4.84 -15.21 7.58
CA GLU A 36 4.70 -15.80 8.92
C GLU A 36 5.62 -17.01 9.16
N ASP A 37 5.57 -18.03 8.30
CA ASP A 37 6.34 -19.26 8.50
C ASP A 37 7.74 -19.17 7.86
N ASP A 38 7.81 -18.66 6.63
CA ASP A 38 9.04 -18.50 5.86
C ASP A 38 9.08 -17.06 5.32
N PRO A 39 9.84 -16.13 5.93
CA PRO A 39 9.80 -14.73 5.52
C PRO A 39 10.44 -14.53 4.15
N GLU A 40 9.65 -14.03 3.22
CA GLU A 40 10.05 -13.80 1.84
C GLU A 40 9.81 -12.34 1.43
N CYS A 41 10.69 -11.80 0.59
CA CYS A 41 10.48 -10.49 0.00
C CYS A 41 11.16 -10.35 -1.36
N SER A 42 10.62 -9.44 -2.18
CA SER A 42 11.27 -8.98 -3.40
C SER A 42 12.20 -7.80 -3.10
N LEU A 43 13.38 -7.79 -3.71
CA LEU A 43 14.34 -6.69 -3.63
C LEU A 43 14.94 -6.43 -5.01
N ILE A 44 14.77 -5.20 -5.48
CA ILE A 44 15.29 -4.72 -6.77
C ILE A 44 16.16 -3.50 -6.56
N VAL A 45 16.98 -3.18 -7.55
CA VAL A 45 17.77 -1.94 -7.59
C VAL A 45 17.29 -1.10 -8.75
N VAL A 46 17.14 0.20 -8.50
CA VAL A 46 16.66 1.19 -9.47
C VAL A 46 17.60 2.38 -9.47
N GLU A 47 17.60 3.14 -10.56
CA GLU A 47 18.52 4.26 -10.72
C GLU A 47 18.12 5.47 -9.86
N ASN A 48 16.81 5.67 -9.65
CA ASN A 48 16.27 6.85 -8.98
C ASN A 48 14.86 6.61 -8.41
N ILE A 49 14.38 7.59 -7.63
CA ILE A 49 13.07 7.52 -6.98
C ILE A 49 11.89 7.51 -7.98
N GLN A 50 12.03 8.14 -9.15
CA GLN A 50 10.97 8.16 -10.16
C GLN A 50 10.72 6.75 -10.73
N GLU A 51 11.79 5.98 -10.95
CA GLU A 51 11.68 4.57 -11.35
C GLU A 51 11.04 3.72 -10.25
N ALA A 52 11.43 3.91 -8.98
CA ALA A 52 10.79 3.22 -7.84
C ALA A 52 9.28 3.48 -7.78
N ILE A 53 8.86 4.75 -7.93
CA ILE A 53 7.45 5.16 -7.96
C ILE A 53 6.73 4.52 -9.15
N ALA A 54 7.35 4.51 -10.33
CA ALA A 54 6.76 3.91 -11.52
C ALA A 54 6.51 2.40 -11.35
N LEU A 55 7.48 1.66 -10.81
CA LEU A 55 7.34 0.23 -10.54
C LEU A 55 6.28 -0.05 -9.47
N PHE A 56 6.23 0.74 -8.40
CA PHE A 56 5.18 0.65 -7.39
C PHE A 56 3.80 0.91 -8.01
N ASN A 57 3.64 1.98 -8.77
CA ASN A 57 2.39 2.34 -9.42
C ASN A 57 1.96 1.33 -10.49
N GLN A 58 2.89 0.58 -11.06
CA GLN A 58 2.59 -0.42 -12.08
C GLN A 58 2.22 -1.78 -11.47
N TYR A 59 2.99 -2.25 -10.50
CA TYR A 59 2.92 -3.64 -10.05
C TYR A 59 2.37 -3.82 -8.63
N ALA A 60 2.57 -2.87 -7.73
CA ALA A 60 2.21 -3.08 -6.33
C ALA A 60 0.69 -3.17 -6.13
N PRO A 61 0.24 -3.79 -5.02
CA PRO A 61 -1.15 -3.73 -4.56
C PRO A 61 -1.64 -2.32 -4.20
N LYS A 62 -0.76 -1.30 -4.24
CA LYS A 62 -1.08 0.11 -3.98
C LYS A 62 -1.73 0.36 -2.61
N PHE A 63 -1.44 -0.48 -1.63
CA PHE A 63 -2.00 -0.36 -0.29
C PHE A 63 -1.25 0.67 0.55
N ILE A 64 0.06 0.52 0.70
CA ILE A 64 0.91 1.41 1.48
C ILE A 64 2.29 1.52 0.83
N VAL A 65 2.93 2.69 0.97
CA VAL A 65 4.34 2.88 0.60
C VAL A 65 5.08 3.60 1.73
N SER A 66 6.36 3.25 1.90
CA SER A 66 7.26 3.96 2.81
C SER A 66 8.54 4.33 2.08
N VAL A 67 9.03 5.55 2.28
CA VAL A 67 10.29 6.04 1.73
C VAL A 67 11.23 6.44 2.87
N ILE A 68 12.43 5.85 2.89
CA ILE A 68 13.46 6.16 3.88
C ILE A 68 14.51 7.02 3.19
N SER A 69 14.45 8.34 3.40
CA SER A 69 15.39 9.30 2.86
C SER A 69 15.53 10.52 3.77
N GLU A 70 16.69 11.16 3.74
CA GLU A 70 16.92 12.47 4.36
C GLU A 70 16.62 13.62 3.38
N ASP A 71 16.41 13.34 2.10
CA ASP A 71 16.09 14.33 1.09
C ASP A 71 14.58 14.63 1.08
N SER A 72 14.22 15.85 1.49
CA SER A 72 12.83 16.31 1.50
C SER A 72 12.17 16.30 0.11
N ILE A 73 12.95 16.42 -0.97
CA ILE A 73 12.43 16.39 -2.34
C ILE A 73 11.96 14.97 -2.69
N GLU A 74 12.73 13.95 -2.32
CA GLU A 74 12.34 12.54 -2.53
C GLU A 74 11.09 12.20 -1.71
N LEU A 75 11.03 12.66 -0.45
CA LEU A 75 9.85 12.47 0.42
C LEU A 75 8.60 13.12 -0.18
N GLU A 76 8.70 14.35 -0.68
CA GLU A 76 7.58 15.06 -1.31
C GLU A 76 7.14 14.38 -2.62
N GLN A 77 8.10 13.92 -3.43
CA GLN A 77 7.81 13.22 -4.69
C GLN A 77 7.02 11.94 -4.45
N VAL A 78 7.46 11.08 -3.51
CA VAL A 78 6.71 9.86 -3.18
C VAL A 78 5.32 10.19 -2.66
N TRP A 79 5.19 11.18 -1.78
CA TRP A 79 3.87 11.60 -1.25
C TRP A 79 2.91 12.07 -2.34
N ARG A 80 3.41 12.75 -3.37
CA ARG A 80 2.57 13.30 -4.46
C ARG A 80 2.25 12.28 -5.55
N GLU A 81 3.18 11.40 -5.86
CA GLU A 81 3.17 10.63 -7.11
C GLU A 81 2.92 9.12 -6.92
N ALA A 82 3.12 8.57 -5.72
CA ALA A 82 2.78 7.18 -5.45
C ALA A 82 1.25 6.99 -5.37
N ASP A 83 0.73 5.96 -6.02
CA ASP A 83 -0.68 5.58 -6.03
C ASP A 83 -1.12 4.88 -4.74
N ALA A 84 -0.46 5.16 -3.61
CA ALA A 84 -0.81 4.60 -2.30
C ALA A 84 -1.70 5.58 -1.51
N PRO A 85 -2.75 5.10 -0.83
CA PRO A 85 -3.51 5.92 0.11
C PRO A 85 -2.77 6.18 1.42
N PHE A 86 -1.86 5.27 1.80
CA PHE A 86 -1.07 5.39 3.01
C PHE A 86 0.40 5.57 2.62
N VAL A 87 0.98 6.69 3.00
CA VAL A 87 2.38 7.05 2.70
C VAL A 87 3.07 7.39 4.01
N GLY A 88 4.29 6.88 4.21
CA GLY A 88 5.09 7.19 5.37
C GLY A 88 6.60 7.19 5.07
N ASN A 89 7.38 7.36 6.14
CA ASN A 89 8.84 7.31 6.12
C ASN A 89 9.39 6.45 7.27
N GLY A 90 8.67 5.38 7.59
CA GLY A 90 8.98 4.46 8.69
C GLY A 90 8.43 3.06 8.43
N MET A 91 8.12 2.30 9.49
CA MET A 91 7.52 0.97 9.37
C MET A 91 6.18 1.03 8.62
N THR A 92 5.84 0.05 7.78
CA THR A 92 4.54 0.04 7.08
C THR A 92 3.36 -0.40 7.96
N ARG A 93 3.64 -1.03 9.12
CA ARG A 93 2.63 -1.55 10.05
C ARG A 93 1.86 -0.50 10.86
N TRP A 94 2.11 0.80 10.66
CA TRP A 94 1.37 1.86 11.37
C TRP A 94 -0.08 2.01 10.90
N VAL A 95 -0.41 1.51 9.70
CA VAL A 95 -1.76 1.55 9.15
C VAL A 95 -2.62 0.50 9.83
N ASP A 96 -3.12 0.89 11.00
CA ASP A 96 -3.99 0.13 11.89
C ASP A 96 -4.78 1.15 12.71
N GLY A 97 -6.08 0.98 12.87
CA GLY A 97 -6.93 1.96 13.56
C GLY A 97 -6.62 2.14 15.04
N GLN A 98 -6.10 1.12 15.72
CA GLN A 98 -5.70 1.24 17.12
C GLN A 98 -4.40 2.04 17.21
N PHE A 99 -3.43 1.76 16.35
CA PHE A 99 -2.16 2.47 16.33
C PHE A 99 -2.30 3.92 15.83
N ALA A 100 -2.95 4.11 14.68
CA ALA A 100 -3.03 5.40 14.01
C ALA A 100 -4.07 6.34 14.64
N LEU A 101 -5.20 5.79 15.14
CA LEU A 101 -6.35 6.60 15.58
C LEU A 101 -6.75 6.35 17.03
N ASN A 102 -6.11 5.42 17.74
CA ASN A 102 -6.51 4.97 19.08
C ASN A 102 -7.97 4.50 19.11
N LYS A 103 -8.41 3.78 18.08
CA LYS A 103 -9.78 3.29 17.92
C LYS A 103 -9.81 1.83 17.47
N PRO A 104 -10.80 1.03 17.90
CA PRO A 104 -10.99 -0.31 17.36
C PRO A 104 -11.22 -0.27 15.85
N GLU A 105 -10.45 -1.07 15.13
CA GLU A 105 -10.55 -1.21 13.67
C GLU A 105 -11.57 -2.29 13.29
N LEU A 106 -12.44 -1.95 12.34
CA LEU A 106 -13.34 -2.90 11.66
C LEU A 106 -12.69 -3.46 10.38
N GLY A 107 -11.85 -2.67 9.72
CA GLY A 107 -11.01 -3.11 8.61
C GLY A 107 -10.34 -1.97 7.87
N LEU A 108 -9.36 -2.33 7.04
CA LEU A 108 -8.64 -1.43 6.15
C LEU A 108 -9.23 -1.49 4.73
N SER A 109 -9.16 -0.37 4.02
CA SER A 109 -9.65 -0.30 2.64
C SER A 109 -8.69 0.48 1.73
N ASN A 110 -8.26 -0.18 0.65
CA ASN A 110 -7.72 0.43 -0.56
C ASN A 110 -8.80 0.32 -1.66
N TRP A 111 -9.65 1.33 -1.82
CA TRP A 111 -10.64 1.30 -2.90
C TRP A 111 -9.98 1.51 -4.26
N GLN A 112 -9.42 0.43 -4.79
CA GLN A 112 -8.54 0.40 -5.95
C GLN A 112 -9.25 0.69 -7.28
N SER A 113 -10.60 0.68 -7.33
CA SER A 113 -11.35 0.88 -8.59
C SER A 113 -12.68 1.66 -8.48
N GLY A 114 -12.95 2.42 -7.41
CA GLY A 114 -14.29 3.01 -7.24
C GLY A 114 -14.35 4.11 -6.21
N ARG A 115 -13.84 5.30 -6.56
CA ARG A 115 -13.96 6.50 -5.74
C ARG A 115 -15.42 6.87 -5.56
N ILE A 116 -15.93 6.77 -4.34
CA ILE A 116 -17.07 7.60 -3.93
C ILE A 116 -16.76 8.45 -2.68
N LEU A 117 -15.81 8.11 -1.78
CA LEU A 117 -15.55 8.94 -0.57
C LEU A 117 -14.10 9.05 -0.04
N GLY A 118 -13.06 8.49 -0.69
CA GLY A 118 -11.66 8.64 -0.23
C GLY A 118 -10.66 7.76 -1.00
N ARG A 119 -9.35 8.08 -0.93
CA ARG A 119 -8.28 7.27 -1.56
C ARG A 119 -7.97 5.98 -0.76
N GLY A 120 -8.15 6.04 0.57
CA GLY A 120 -8.14 4.88 1.47
C GLY A 120 -8.86 5.22 2.77
N GLY A 121 -9.13 4.22 3.59
CA GLY A 121 -9.86 4.40 4.84
C GLY A 121 -9.49 3.37 5.89
N ILE A 122 -9.30 3.84 7.13
CA ILE A 122 -9.30 3.04 8.34
C ILE A 122 -10.72 3.10 8.88
N LEU A 123 -11.48 2.00 8.77
CA LEU A 123 -12.86 1.96 9.25
C LEU A 123 -12.85 1.65 10.74
N SER A 124 -13.24 2.62 11.56
CA SER A 124 -13.42 2.42 13.01
C SER A 124 -14.91 2.33 13.38
N GLY A 125 -15.22 1.61 14.44
CA GLY A 125 -16.60 1.36 14.88
C GLY A 125 -17.41 2.61 15.23
N ASP A 126 -16.74 3.73 15.54
CA ASP A 126 -17.38 5.03 15.81
C ASP A 126 -17.58 5.90 14.55
N SER A 127 -17.00 5.50 13.42
CA SER A 127 -17.00 6.27 12.17
C SER A 127 -17.88 5.62 11.09
N VAL A 128 -18.46 4.45 11.36
CA VAL A 128 -19.38 3.73 10.49
C VAL A 128 -20.79 3.82 11.07
N PHE A 129 -21.70 4.47 10.35
CA PHE A 129 -23.13 4.51 10.68
C PHE A 129 -23.97 4.10 9.47
N SER A 130 -25.14 3.52 9.73
CA SER A 130 -26.13 3.24 8.68
C SER A 130 -27.10 4.41 8.55
N VAL A 131 -27.43 4.79 7.32
CA VAL A 131 -28.44 5.81 7.03
C VAL A 131 -29.69 5.11 6.52
N ARG A 132 -30.83 5.35 7.19
CA ARG A 132 -32.15 4.93 6.68
C ARG A 132 -32.79 6.12 5.99
N TYR A 133 -32.95 6.04 4.67
CA TYR A 133 -33.78 6.97 3.93
C TYR A 133 -35.25 6.59 4.16
N LEU A 134 -36.01 7.53 4.72
CA LEU A 134 -37.44 7.37 4.95
C LEU A 134 -38.17 8.39 4.08
N VAL A 135 -39.15 7.91 3.32
CA VAL A 135 -40.16 8.77 2.70
C VAL A 135 -41.50 8.47 3.37
N ASP A 136 -42.16 9.53 3.82
CA ASP A 136 -43.57 9.48 4.22
C ASP A 136 -44.36 10.19 3.13
N GLN A 137 -45.26 9.46 2.46
CA GLN A 137 -45.89 9.86 1.22
C GLN A 137 -47.41 9.73 1.38
N SER A 138 -48.11 10.84 1.27
CA SER A 138 -49.54 10.95 1.59
C SER A 138 -50.41 11.37 0.41
N ASP A 139 -49.81 11.71 -0.73
CA ASP A 139 -50.49 12.21 -1.92
C ASP A 139 -50.68 11.11 -2.97
N ALA A 140 -51.90 10.59 -3.11
CA ALA A 140 -52.16 9.51 -4.07
C ALA A 140 -51.85 9.89 -5.52
N ASP A 141 -51.78 11.19 -5.83
CA ASP A 141 -51.51 11.73 -7.16
C ASP A 141 -50.04 12.14 -7.33
N LEU A 142 -49.12 11.71 -6.46
CA LEU A 142 -47.69 11.97 -6.66
C LEU A 142 -47.13 11.09 -7.79
N HIS A 143 -46.38 11.68 -8.72
CA HIS A 143 -45.72 10.97 -9.81
C HIS A 143 -44.22 11.33 -9.85
N ARG A 144 -43.41 10.49 -10.49
CA ARG A 144 -41.96 10.73 -10.68
C ARG A 144 -41.69 11.81 -11.73
#